data_AF-A0A261BCY6-F1
#
_entry.id   AF-A0A261BCY6-F1
#
_cell.length_a   1.000
_cell.length_b   1.000
_cell.length_c   1.000
_cell.angle_alpha   90.00
_cell.angle_beta   90.00
_cell.angle_gamma   90.00
#
_symmetry.space_group_name_H-M   'P 1'
#
loop_
_entity.id
_entity.type
_entity.pdbx_description
1 polymer ?
#
loop_
_entity_poly.entity_id
_entity_poly.type
_entity_poly.pdbx_seq_one_letter_code
_entity_poly.pdbx_strand_id
1 'polypeptide(L)'
;MVLRSGVYRIGSSVEFDCVRCIRELDAHGYSTITVICNPETVFTDYDMCDRLYFEKISFKTVLDVYHIEQPRGIFGTSPGDIDNAEDRFKFTRRLKPLKISQPQLKKKR
;
A
#
# COMPACT_ATOMS: atom_id res chain seq x y z
N MET A 1 9.16 -6.27 -0.92
CA MET A 1 7.81 -6.83 -0.67
C MET A 1 6.75 -5.82 -1.05
N VAL A 2 5.68 -6.24 -1.72
CA VAL A 2 4.55 -5.41 -2.16
C VAL A 2 3.26 -5.99 -1.56
N LEU A 3 2.48 -5.14 -0.90
CA LEU A 3 1.16 -5.50 -0.40
C LEU A 3 0.12 -5.01 -1.40
N ARG A 4 -0.73 -5.92 -1.90
CA ARG A 4 -1.76 -5.55 -2.89
C ARG A 4 -3.06 -5.10 -2.23
N SER A 5 -3.93 -4.48 -3.03
CA SER A 5 -5.30 -4.25 -2.63
C SER A 5 -5.98 -5.57 -2.30
N GLY A 6 -6.79 -5.57 -1.22
CA GLY A 6 -7.62 -6.71 -0.89
C GLY A 6 -8.82 -6.85 -1.84
N VAL A 7 -9.85 -7.55 -1.39
CA VAL A 7 -11.10 -7.74 -2.15
C VAL A 7 -11.71 -6.39 -2.53
N TYR A 8 -12.18 -6.28 -3.78
CA TYR A 8 -12.78 -5.07 -4.33
C TYR A 8 -14.05 -4.65 -3.59
N ARG A 9 -14.22 -3.33 -3.43
CA ARG A 9 -15.37 -2.68 -2.82
C ARG A 9 -15.65 -1.35 -3.50
N ILE A 10 -16.82 -0.76 -3.26
CA ILE A 10 -17.11 0.60 -3.73
C ILE A 10 -16.05 1.55 -3.16
N GLY A 11 -15.35 2.27 -4.04
CA GLY A 11 -14.21 3.14 -3.68
C GLY A 11 -12.85 2.44 -3.63
N SER A 12 -12.76 1.14 -3.92
CA SER A 12 -11.51 0.40 -4.08
C SER A 12 -11.66 -0.76 -5.07
N SER A 13 -11.26 -0.55 -6.33
CA SER A 13 -11.35 -1.55 -7.40
C SER A 13 -10.01 -1.69 -8.15
N VAL A 14 -10.08 -2.03 -9.44
CA VAL A 14 -8.96 -2.34 -10.35
C VAL A 14 -7.90 -1.24 -10.44
N GLU A 15 -8.26 0.01 -10.13
CA GLU A 15 -7.33 1.14 -10.09
C GLU A 15 -6.20 0.96 -9.05
N PHE A 16 -6.41 0.12 -8.04
CA PHE A 16 -5.43 -0.20 -7.00
C PHE A 16 -4.60 -1.44 -7.28
N ASP A 17 -4.79 -2.10 -8.43
CA ASP A 17 -3.97 -3.25 -8.79
C ASP A 17 -2.53 -2.83 -9.10
N CYS A 18 -1.60 -3.42 -8.35
CA CYS A 18 -0.18 -3.04 -8.37
C CYS A 18 0.63 -3.73 -9.49
N VAL A 19 -0.03 -4.28 -10.52
CA VAL A 19 0.62 -5.01 -11.62
C VAL A 19 1.76 -4.22 -12.26
N ARG A 20 1.54 -2.92 -12.54
CA ARG A 20 2.56 -2.05 -13.13
C ARG A 20 3.76 -1.84 -12.20
N CYS A 21 3.51 -1.71 -10.89
CA CYS A 21 4.57 -1.55 -9.91
C CYS A 21 5.48 -2.78 -9.86
N ILE A 22 4.89 -3.98 -9.85
CA ILE A 22 5.65 -5.24 -9.82
C ILE A 22 6.52 -5.38 -11.08
N ARG A 23 5.96 -5.11 -12.26
CA ARG A 23 6.71 -5.12 -13.53
C ARG A 23 7.88 -4.12 -13.56
N GLU A 24 7.68 -2.94 -13.00
CA GLU A 24 8.75 -1.93 -12.96
C GLU A 24 9.87 -2.35 -12.00
N LEU A 25 9.52 -2.94 -10.85
CA LEU A 25 10.50 -3.48 -9.91
C LEU A 25 11.32 -4.60 -10.57
N ASP A 26 10.66 -5.51 -11.30
CA ASP A 26 11.33 -6.57 -12.06
C ASP A 26 12.25 -6.00 -13.15
N ALA A 27 11.80 -5.00 -13.92
CA ALA A 27 12.61 -4.32 -14.93
C ALA A 27 13.86 -3.64 -14.35
N HIS A 28 13.83 -3.24 -13.07
CA HIS A 28 14.97 -2.71 -12.33
C HIS A 28 15.80 -3.78 -11.60
N GLY A 29 15.51 -5.07 -11.80
CA GLY A 29 16.24 -6.19 -11.22
C GLY A 29 15.92 -6.47 -9.75
N TYR A 30 14.78 -5.99 -9.25
CA TYR A 30 14.33 -6.31 -7.90
C TYR A 30 13.48 -7.57 -7.88
N SER A 31 13.87 -8.53 -7.05
CA SER A 31 13.00 -9.65 -6.72
C SER A 31 11.82 -9.18 -5.87
N THR A 32 10.62 -9.63 -6.22
CA THR A 32 9.35 -9.20 -5.62
C THR A 32 8.66 -10.33 -4.85
N ILE A 33 8.25 -9.99 -3.63
CA ILE A 33 7.36 -10.81 -2.80
C ILE A 33 6.03 -10.08 -2.73
N THR A 34 4.96 -10.72 -3.18
CA THR A 34 3.62 -10.15 -3.25
C THR A 34 2.68 -10.84 -2.28
N VAL A 35 1.96 -10.06 -1.48
CA VAL A 35 0.87 -10.57 -0.62
C VAL A 35 -0.46 -10.06 -1.15
N ILE A 36 -1.39 -10.97 -1.46
CA ILE A 36 -2.69 -10.68 -2.04
C ILE A 36 -3.79 -11.54 -1.42
N CYS A 37 -5.00 -11.01 -1.26
CA CYS A 37 -6.14 -11.76 -0.74
C CYS A 37 -7.39 -11.73 -1.63
N ASN A 38 -7.28 -11.18 -2.85
CA ASN A 38 -8.37 -11.12 -3.81
C ASN A 38 -8.27 -12.31 -4.79
N PRO A 39 -9.19 -13.30 -4.73
CA PRO A 39 -9.17 -14.44 -5.63
C PRO A 39 -9.47 -14.06 -7.09
N GLU A 40 -10.08 -12.91 -7.35
CA GLU A 40 -10.39 -12.49 -8.73
C GLU A 40 -9.13 -12.10 -9.54
N THR A 41 -8.06 -11.72 -8.85
CA THR A 41 -6.79 -11.27 -9.47
C THR A 41 -5.62 -12.22 -9.23
N VAL A 42 -5.69 -13.08 -8.22
CA VAL A 42 -4.58 -13.98 -7.86
C VAL A 42 -4.12 -14.86 -9.03
N PHE A 43 -5.05 -15.32 -9.86
CA PHE A 43 -4.74 -16.25 -10.95
C PHE A 43 -3.88 -15.64 -12.06
N THR A 44 -3.97 -14.32 -12.27
CA THR A 44 -3.13 -13.60 -13.25
C THR A 44 -1.78 -13.17 -12.69
N ASP A 45 -1.57 -13.33 -11.37
CA ASP A 45 -0.42 -12.76 -10.67
C ASP A 45 0.69 -13.78 -10.36
N TYR A 46 0.44 -15.08 -10.50
CA TYR A 46 1.45 -16.11 -10.22
C TYR A 46 2.71 -15.96 -11.08
N ASP A 47 2.55 -15.58 -12.35
CA ASP A 47 3.69 -15.41 -13.28
C ASP A 47 4.33 -14.01 -13.18
N MET A 48 3.83 -13.15 -12.30
CA MET A 48 4.19 -11.72 -12.28
C MET A 48 5.19 -11.37 -11.19
N CYS A 49 5.35 -12.21 -10.17
CA CYS A 49 6.28 -11.98 -9.06
C CYS A 49 7.01 -13.27 -8.68
N ASP A 50 8.20 -13.16 -8.10
CA ASP A 50 8.99 -14.33 -7.72
C ASP A 50 8.34 -15.17 -6.62
N ARG A 51 7.64 -14.50 -5.70
CA ARG A 51 6.96 -15.15 -4.58
C ARG A 51 5.58 -14.53 -4.35
N LEU A 52 4.56 -15.37 -4.34
CA LEU A 52 3.17 -14.97 -4.10
C LEU A 52 2.63 -15.64 -2.84
N TYR A 53 2.14 -14.84 -1.90
CA TYR A 53 1.41 -15.30 -0.72
C TYR A 53 -0.07 -14.94 -0.88
N PHE A 54 -0.91 -15.96 -1.05
CA PHE A 54 -2.36 -15.79 -1.10
C PHE A 54 -2.96 -15.89 0.31
N GLU A 55 -2.89 -14.80 1.06
CA GLU A 55 -3.19 -14.76 2.48
C GLU A 55 -3.94 -13.49 2.86
N LYS A 56 -4.74 -13.54 3.93
CA LYS A 56 -5.45 -12.34 4.43
C LYS A 56 -4.44 -11.26 4.86
N ILE A 57 -4.57 -10.06 4.30
CA ILE A 57 -3.76 -8.91 4.70
C ILE A 57 -4.14 -8.50 6.12
N SER A 58 -3.27 -8.84 7.06
CA SER A 58 -3.35 -8.48 8.47
C SER A 58 -1.95 -8.19 8.99
N PHE A 59 -1.83 -7.41 10.07
CA PHE A 59 -0.53 -7.11 10.66
C PHE A 59 0.25 -8.39 10.99
N LYS A 60 -0.43 -9.39 11.58
CA LYS A 60 0.18 -10.69 11.89
C LYS A 60 0.72 -11.38 10.64
N THR A 61 -0.13 -11.58 9.63
CA THR A 61 0.25 -12.28 8.40
C THR A 61 1.41 -11.61 7.69
N VAL A 62 1.35 -10.29 7.56
CA VAL A 62 2.41 -9.51 6.91
C VAL A 62 3.71 -9.63 7.70
N LEU A 63 3.64 -9.59 9.03
CA LEU A 63 4.80 -9.74 9.89
C LEU A 63 5.39 -11.15 9.82
N ASP A 64 4.56 -12.19 9.76
CA ASP A 64 4.99 -13.58 9.61
C ASP A 64 5.75 -13.77 8.28
N VAL A 65 5.18 -13.28 7.16
CA VAL A 65 5.84 -13.31 5.84
C VAL A 65 7.14 -12.50 5.84
N TYR A 66 7.14 -11.32 6.46
CA TYR A 66 8.33 -10.48 6.56
C TYR A 66 9.47 -11.20 7.30
N HIS A 67 9.16 -11.91 8.40
CA HIS A 67 10.18 -12.64 9.14
C HIS A 67 10.72 -13.86 8.39
N ILE A 68 9.88 -14.53 7.59
CA ILE A 68 10.29 -15.69 6.79
C ILE A 68 11.18 -15.25 5.62
N GLU A 69 10.76 -14.22 4.89
CA GLU A 69 11.41 -13.81 3.64
C GLU A 69 12.53 -12.77 3.84
N GLN A 70 12.57 -12.10 5.01
CA GLN A 70 13.54 -11.05 5.34
C GLN A 70 13.74 -10.04 4.19
N PRO A 71 12.66 -9.44 3.64
CA PRO A 71 12.79 -8.57 2.49
C PRO A 71 13.58 -7.31 2.85
N ARG A 72 14.31 -6.75 1.88
CA ARG A 72 15.03 -5.47 2.05
C ARG A 72 14.11 -4.35 2.54
N GLY A 73 12.84 -4.39 2.15
CA GLY A 73 11.82 -3.44 2.59
C GLY A 73 10.45 -3.73 2.00
N ILE A 74 9.47 -2.98 2.49
CA ILE A 74 8.10 -2.95 1.98
C ILE A 74 7.95 -1.73 1.09
N PHE A 75 7.46 -1.91 -0.13
CA PHE A 75 7.24 -0.82 -1.05
C PHE A 75 6.03 0.02 -0.64
N GLY A 76 6.20 1.34 -0.56
CA GLY A 76 5.14 2.27 -0.18
C GLY A 76 5.69 3.64 0.23
N THR A 77 4.77 4.53 0.60
CA THR A 77 5.12 5.85 1.14
C THR A 77 5.63 5.72 2.58
N SER A 78 6.54 6.61 2.97
CA SER A 78 7.06 6.69 4.34
C SER A 78 5.90 6.74 5.36
N PRO A 79 5.90 5.89 6.41
CA PRO A 79 4.88 5.91 7.45
C PRO A 79 4.72 7.26 8.14
N GLY A 80 5.83 8.00 8.29
CA GLY A 80 5.80 9.34 8.88
C GLY A 80 5.10 10.36 7.98
N ASP A 81 5.26 10.27 6.66
CA ASP A 81 4.56 11.17 5.74
C ASP A 81 3.08 10.84 5.62
N ILE A 82 2.74 9.55 5.64
CA ILE A 82 1.34 9.08 5.73
C ILE A 82 0.68 9.64 6.99
N ASP A 83 1.28 9.45 8.17
CA ASP A 83 0.74 9.95 9.44
C ASP A 83 0.57 11.48 9.45
N ASN A 84 1.52 12.21 8.86
CA ASN A 84 1.43 13.67 8.74
C ASN A 84 0.32 14.14 7.79
N ALA A 85 -0.01 13.35 6.76
CA ALA A 85 -1.02 13.69 5.76
C ALA A 85 -2.44 13.27 6.17
N GLU A 86 -2.57 12.10 6.82
CA GLU A 86 -3.88 11.55 7.22
C GLU A 86 -4.42 12.19 8.50
N ASP A 87 -3.56 12.59 9.43
CA ASP A 87 -3.99 13.35 10.59
C ASP A 87 -4.35 14.79 10.19
N ARG A 88 -5.63 15.13 10.36
CA ARG A 88 -6.18 16.44 9.98
C ARG A 88 -5.45 17.61 10.62
N PHE A 89 -5.06 17.52 11.89
CA PHE A 89 -4.38 18.61 12.58
C PHE A 89 -2.93 18.74 12.12
N LYS A 90 -2.22 17.63 11.97
CA LYS A 90 -0.84 17.61 11.43
C LYS A 90 -0.82 18.16 10.00
N PHE A 91 -1.76 17.73 9.16
CA PHE A 91 -1.87 18.18 7.78
C PHE A 91 -2.20 19.67 7.69
N THR A 92 -3.19 20.15 8.47
CA THR A 92 -3.51 21.59 8.54
C THR A 92 -2.28 22.41 8.92
N ARG A 93 -1.50 21.94 9.90
CA ARG A 93 -0.28 22.62 10.34
C ARG A 93 0.79 22.65 9.23
N ARG A 94 0.90 21.59 8.42
CA ARG A 94 1.81 21.53 7.25
C ARG A 94 1.42 22.54 6.16
N LEU A 95 0.13 22.80 5.94
CA LEU A 95 -0.32 23.73 4.89
C LEU A 95 -0.19 25.22 5.24
N LYS A 96 -0.22 25.58 6.52
CA LYS A 96 -0.10 26.98 7.00
C LYS A 96 1.13 27.72 6.44
N PRO A 97 2.37 27.21 6.59
CA PRO A 97 3.56 27.90 6.05
C PRO A 97 3.54 27.97 4.52
N LEU A 98 2.87 27.03 3.85
CA LEU A 98 2.72 27.02 2.39
C LEU A 98 1.66 28.00 1.87
N LYS A 99 0.93 28.68 2.77
CA LYS A 99 -0.18 29.61 2.45
C LYS A 99 -1.27 28.95 1.59
N ILE A 100 -1.45 27.64 1.72
CA ILE A 100 -2.51 26.89 1.03
C ILE A 100 -3.80 26.99 1.85
N SER A 101 -4.86 27.51 1.22
CA SER A 101 -6.17 27.65 1.86
C SER A 101 -6.85 26.30 2.06
N GLN A 102 -7.59 26.15 3.17
CA GLN A 102 -8.45 25.00 3.43
C GLN A 102 -9.87 25.46 3.81
N PRO A 103 -10.91 24.66 3.53
CA PRO A 103 -12.26 24.94 4.00
C PRO A 103 -12.30 24.98 5.54
N GLN A 104 -13.12 25.88 6.08
CA GLN A 104 -13.30 26.05 7.52
C GLN A 104 -13.82 24.75 8.14
N LEU A 105 -13.09 24.24 9.13
CA LEU A 105 -13.47 23.04 9.86
C LEU A 105 -14.62 23.37 10.81
N LYS A 106 -15.80 22.76 10.60
CA LYS A 106 -16.84 22.75 11.63
C LYS A 106 -16.37 21.85 12.78
N LYS A 107 -16.26 22.39 13.99
CA LYS A 107 -16.18 21.56 15.20
C LYS A 107 -17.48 20.73 15.24
N LYS A 108 -17.37 19.40 15.26
CA LYS A 108 -18.51 18.55 15.61
C LYS A 108 -18.91 18.98 17.03
N ARG A 109 -20.16 19.45 17.19
CA ARG A 109 -20.79 19.66 18.49
C ARG A 109 -20.92 18.33 19.20
#